data_AF-A0A0M0BWR3-F1
#
_entry.id   AF-A0A0M0BWR3-F1
#
_cell.length_a   1.000
_cell.length_b   1.000
_cell.length_c   1.000
_cell.angle_alpha   90.00
_cell.angle_beta   90.00
_cell.angle_gamma   90.00
#
_symmetry.space_group_name_H-M   'P 1'
#
loop_
_entity.id
_entity.type
_entity.pdbx_description
1 polymer ?
#
loop_
_entity_poly.entity_id
_entity_poly.type
_entity_poly.pdbx_seq_one_letter_code
_entity_poly.pdbx_strand_id
1 'polypeptide(L)'
;MEVIVPKLNAYKSKASDYAPSKAPVFYNPIMELNRDFTILAVKSFQKIIKKDIVFCEPLASSGIRCVRLAAEVPHIKKIILGDINSNAIKLSIINVKANGFDNIIKIYNKDANLLLSQYGAPKKRLDVIDIDPFGSPVLYFDTALRALCNNGMLAITATDLAPLCGVHPKACIRKYGGKPLRTEYCQEIAIRILSGCIIATAAKYDIGTRLLFSYSSDHYLRVYVQIKYGAKEADKSIASLGYLIHCFGCFYRESVKYPFSKKIEICPKCGSKLDWSGPLWLGKISNKEFCEMMEEENKYKAFKNNRKIRKFLSLLKAEEDGPITYFVVDKICDKLGLPVPSVVKIIQKLQDDGFTALPTHFNPRGIRTNAQASKVKNLIKKYALEQVNNKK
;
A
#
# COMPACT_ATOMS: atom_id res chain seq x y z
N MET A 1 0.41 1.56 -28.47
CA MET A 1 0.04 2.66 -27.56
C MET A 1 1.23 3.58 -27.46
N GLU A 2 1.05 4.85 -27.77
CA GLU A 2 2.11 5.86 -27.73
C GLU A 2 1.71 6.93 -26.70
N VAL A 3 2.59 7.21 -25.73
CA VAL A 3 2.32 8.25 -24.73
C VAL A 3 3.46 9.23 -24.69
N ILE A 4 3.13 10.48 -24.93
CA ILE A 4 4.03 11.61 -24.85
C ILE A 4 4.20 11.98 -23.38
N VAL A 5 5.47 12.03 -22.98
CA VAL A 5 5.89 12.38 -21.62
C VAL A 5 7.04 13.40 -21.70
N PRO A 6 7.24 14.23 -20.66
CA PRO A 6 8.37 15.14 -20.63
C PRO A 6 9.70 14.40 -20.77
N LYS A 7 10.62 14.97 -21.56
CA LYS A 7 12.00 14.50 -21.66
C LYS A 7 12.75 14.83 -20.37
N LEU A 8 12.68 13.93 -19.37
CA LEU A 8 13.21 14.16 -18.02
C LEU A 8 14.69 14.59 -17.97
N ASN A 9 15.52 14.11 -18.90
CA ASN A 9 16.93 14.49 -18.97
C ASN A 9 17.14 15.98 -19.25
N ALA A 10 16.20 16.65 -19.91
CA ALA A 10 16.24 18.10 -20.14
C ALA A 10 16.00 18.93 -18.86
N TYR A 11 15.52 18.29 -17.77
CA TYR A 11 15.19 18.95 -16.51
C TYR A 11 16.14 18.58 -15.35
N LYS A 12 17.25 17.90 -15.65
CA LYS A 12 18.35 17.67 -14.70
C LYS A 12 19.41 18.75 -14.90
N SER A 13 19.49 19.72 -13.99
CA SER A 13 20.57 20.70 -14.00
C SER A 13 21.72 20.34 -13.05
N LYS A 14 21.43 19.56 -12.00
CA LYS A 14 22.42 18.98 -11.08
C LYS A 14 22.21 17.48 -10.91
N ALA A 15 23.27 16.74 -10.54
CA ALA A 15 23.18 15.30 -10.28
C ALA A 15 22.18 14.94 -9.16
N SER A 16 21.96 15.84 -8.20
CA SER A 16 21.01 15.68 -7.09
C SER A 16 19.54 15.96 -7.48
N ASP A 17 19.26 16.37 -8.72
CA ASP A 17 17.94 16.80 -9.10
C ASP A 17 16.96 15.63 -9.29
N TYR A 18 15.83 15.72 -8.61
CA TYR A 18 14.68 14.87 -8.88
C TYR A 18 13.89 15.41 -10.08
N ALA A 19 14.39 15.10 -11.28
CA ALA A 19 13.86 15.57 -12.56
C ALA A 19 12.34 15.47 -12.75
N PRO A 20 11.63 14.40 -12.29
CA PRO A 20 10.18 14.31 -12.41
C PRO A 20 9.43 15.50 -11.81
N SER A 21 9.93 16.04 -10.68
CA SER A 21 9.31 17.19 -10.00
C SER A 21 9.58 18.55 -10.66
N LYS A 22 10.58 18.63 -11.55
CA LYS A 22 10.98 19.86 -12.24
C LYS A 22 10.35 20.00 -13.63
N ALA A 23 9.80 18.93 -14.18
CA ALA A 23 9.12 18.96 -15.47
C ALA A 23 7.78 19.72 -15.37
N PRO A 24 7.34 20.41 -16.45
CA PRO A 24 6.09 21.18 -16.47
C PRO A 24 4.83 20.32 -16.29
N VAL A 25 4.95 19.01 -16.59
CA VAL A 25 3.96 17.98 -16.31
C VAL A 25 4.71 16.84 -15.63
N PHE A 26 4.18 16.31 -14.53
CA PHE A 26 4.89 15.28 -13.79
C PHE A 26 4.83 13.93 -14.49
N TYR A 27 5.97 13.25 -14.60
CA TYR A 27 6.02 11.85 -15.02
C TYR A 27 7.17 11.14 -14.30
N ASN A 28 6.84 10.05 -13.61
CA ASN A 28 7.84 9.19 -12.97
C ASN A 28 7.85 7.80 -13.62
N PRO A 29 8.95 7.40 -14.28
CA PRO A 29 9.08 6.05 -14.86
C PRO A 29 9.13 4.96 -13.78
N ILE A 30 9.58 5.26 -12.56
CA ILE A 30 9.62 4.31 -11.45
C ILE A 30 8.19 3.82 -11.08
N MET A 31 7.17 4.63 -11.35
CA MET A 31 5.76 4.30 -11.11
C MET A 31 5.17 3.34 -12.17
N GLU A 32 5.99 2.76 -13.06
CA GLU A 32 5.53 1.77 -14.05
C GLU A 32 4.90 0.55 -13.39
N LEU A 33 5.55 0.00 -12.34
CA LEU A 33 5.02 -1.11 -11.56
C LEU A 33 3.69 -0.77 -10.88
N ASN A 34 3.54 0.48 -10.38
CA ASN A 34 2.28 0.94 -9.80
C ASN A 34 1.13 0.88 -10.82
N ARG A 35 1.39 1.37 -12.02
CA ARG A 35 0.42 1.35 -13.13
C ARG A 35 0.12 -0.08 -13.58
N ASP A 36 1.11 -0.95 -13.66
CA ASP A 36 0.90 -2.37 -14.00
C ASP A 36 -0.04 -3.05 -12.99
N PHE A 37 0.22 -2.86 -11.69
CA PHE A 37 -0.68 -3.38 -10.66
C PHE A 37 -2.07 -2.75 -10.71
N THR A 38 -2.20 -1.49 -11.14
CA THR A 38 -3.51 -0.86 -11.31
C THR A 38 -4.32 -1.54 -12.41
N ILE A 39 -3.69 -1.83 -13.57
CA ILE A 39 -4.35 -2.57 -14.66
C ILE A 39 -4.81 -3.94 -14.16
N LEU A 40 -3.93 -4.70 -13.50
CA LEU A 40 -4.26 -6.01 -12.95
C LEU A 40 -5.40 -5.94 -11.94
N ALA A 41 -5.33 -5.01 -10.99
CA ALA A 41 -6.34 -4.86 -9.94
C ALA A 41 -7.72 -4.50 -10.53
N VAL A 42 -7.76 -3.60 -11.52
CA VAL A 42 -9.03 -3.21 -12.17
C VAL A 42 -9.63 -4.38 -12.95
N LYS A 43 -8.82 -5.16 -13.67
CA LYS A 43 -9.31 -6.36 -14.38
C LYS A 43 -9.84 -7.42 -13.41
N SER A 44 -9.09 -7.71 -12.35
CA SER A 44 -9.53 -8.67 -11.32
C SER A 44 -10.80 -8.19 -10.63
N PHE A 45 -10.89 -6.90 -10.32
CA PHE A 45 -12.08 -6.30 -9.72
C PHE A 45 -13.29 -6.34 -10.66
N GLN A 46 -13.11 -6.15 -11.97
CA GLN A 46 -14.18 -6.26 -12.96
C GLN A 46 -14.84 -7.64 -12.95
N LYS A 47 -14.05 -8.71 -12.77
CA LYS A 47 -14.56 -10.09 -12.63
C LYS A 47 -15.41 -10.28 -11.36
N ILE A 48 -15.14 -9.52 -10.30
CA ILE A 48 -15.92 -9.55 -9.05
C ILE A 48 -17.28 -8.88 -9.26
N ILE A 49 -17.29 -7.67 -9.84
CA ILE A 49 -18.51 -6.86 -9.98
C ILE A 49 -19.34 -7.21 -11.22
N LYS A 50 -18.77 -7.94 -12.18
CA LYS A 50 -19.41 -8.45 -13.42
C LYS A 50 -20.18 -7.38 -14.21
N LYS A 51 -19.59 -6.20 -14.37
CA LYS A 51 -20.16 -5.08 -15.13
C LYS A 51 -19.07 -4.19 -15.73
N ASP A 52 -19.48 -3.35 -16.68
CA ASP A 52 -18.61 -2.33 -17.22
C ASP A 52 -18.20 -1.31 -16.14
N ILE A 53 -16.96 -0.84 -16.22
CA ILE A 53 -16.38 0.04 -15.19
C ILE A 53 -16.46 1.51 -15.61
N VAL A 54 -16.93 2.34 -14.69
CA VAL A 54 -16.71 3.79 -14.67
C VAL A 54 -15.54 4.10 -13.73
N PHE A 55 -14.40 4.48 -14.31
CA PHE A 55 -13.16 4.74 -13.58
C PHE A 55 -12.90 6.24 -13.46
N CYS A 56 -12.31 6.70 -12.36
CA CYS A 56 -11.80 8.06 -12.22
C CYS A 56 -10.39 8.13 -11.63
N GLU A 57 -9.55 8.95 -12.27
CA GLU A 57 -8.26 9.39 -11.75
C GLU A 57 -8.28 10.93 -11.73
N PRO A 58 -8.51 11.55 -10.57
CA PRO A 58 -8.66 13.01 -10.46
C PRO A 58 -7.31 13.75 -10.38
N LEU A 59 -6.18 13.03 -10.43
CA LEU A 59 -4.80 13.52 -10.32
C LEU A 59 -3.93 12.88 -11.41
N ALA A 60 -4.34 13.03 -12.67
CA ALA A 60 -3.89 12.17 -13.76
C ALA A 60 -2.57 12.60 -14.43
N SER A 61 -2.10 13.82 -14.18
CA SER A 61 -0.93 14.41 -14.84
C SER A 61 -0.99 14.22 -16.37
N SER A 62 -0.08 13.45 -16.97
CA SER A 62 -0.04 13.18 -18.41
C SER A 62 -1.19 12.29 -18.92
N GLY A 63 -2.01 11.73 -18.05
CA GLY A 63 -3.09 10.82 -18.40
C GLY A 63 -2.66 9.39 -18.70
N ILE A 64 -1.37 9.04 -18.50
CA ILE A 64 -0.82 7.73 -18.86
C ILE A 64 -1.61 6.56 -18.26
N ARG A 65 -2.04 6.65 -16.99
CA ARG A 65 -2.78 5.56 -16.34
C ARG A 65 -4.17 5.41 -16.95
N CYS A 66 -4.90 6.50 -17.16
CA CYS A 66 -6.16 6.51 -17.91
C CYS A 66 -6.04 5.92 -19.33
N VAL A 67 -5.03 6.32 -20.11
CA VAL A 67 -4.81 5.79 -21.47
C VAL A 67 -4.51 4.29 -21.43
N ARG A 68 -3.71 3.84 -20.46
CA ARG A 68 -3.47 2.41 -20.26
C ARG A 68 -4.74 1.66 -19.85
N LEU A 69 -5.57 2.22 -18.98
CA LEU A 69 -6.82 1.56 -18.58
C LEU A 69 -7.75 1.37 -19.79
N ALA A 70 -7.89 2.41 -20.61
CA ALA A 70 -8.63 2.36 -21.87
C ALA A 70 -8.10 1.31 -22.86
N ALA A 71 -6.76 1.22 -23.00
CA ALA A 71 -6.14 0.29 -23.94
C ALA A 71 -6.09 -1.16 -23.43
N GLU A 72 -6.01 -1.35 -22.12
CA GLU A 72 -5.58 -2.63 -21.55
C GLU A 72 -6.66 -3.35 -20.75
N VAL A 73 -7.68 -2.65 -20.24
CA VAL A 73 -8.81 -3.24 -19.50
C VAL A 73 -10.02 -3.33 -20.43
N PRO A 74 -10.59 -4.53 -20.62
CA PRO A 74 -11.81 -4.67 -21.41
C PRO A 74 -13.02 -4.04 -20.69
N HIS A 75 -14.12 -3.78 -21.39
CA HIS A 75 -15.39 -3.37 -20.78
C HIS A 75 -15.29 -2.11 -19.88
N ILE A 76 -14.48 -1.13 -20.28
CA ILE A 76 -14.49 0.20 -19.66
C ILE A 76 -15.61 1.03 -20.30
N LYS A 77 -16.61 1.40 -19.52
CA LYS A 77 -17.72 2.26 -19.99
C LYS A 77 -17.27 3.69 -20.18
N LYS A 78 -16.51 4.21 -19.20
CA LYS A 78 -16.09 5.61 -19.16
C LYS A 78 -14.91 5.79 -18.22
N ILE A 79 -13.99 6.66 -18.60
CA ILE A 79 -12.90 7.14 -17.75
C ILE A 79 -13.07 8.64 -17.53
N ILE A 80 -12.94 9.07 -16.28
CA ILE A 80 -12.92 10.48 -15.87
C ILE A 80 -11.50 10.82 -15.46
N LEU A 81 -10.86 11.67 -16.25
CA LEU A 81 -9.50 12.12 -16.08
C LEU A 81 -9.54 13.57 -15.57
N GLY A 82 -8.93 13.82 -14.41
CA GLY A 82 -8.83 15.16 -13.82
C GLY A 82 -7.39 15.57 -13.55
N ASP A 83 -7.10 16.87 -13.66
CA ASP A 83 -5.90 17.48 -13.11
C ASP A 83 -6.12 18.99 -12.93
N ILE A 84 -5.50 19.59 -11.91
CA ILE A 84 -5.58 21.04 -11.67
C ILE A 84 -4.60 21.80 -12.57
N ASN A 85 -3.50 21.19 -12.98
CA ASN A 85 -2.49 21.80 -13.84
C ASN A 85 -2.97 21.81 -15.30
N SER A 86 -3.18 23.00 -15.86
CA SER A 86 -3.62 23.17 -17.24
C SER A 86 -2.65 22.61 -18.28
N ASN A 87 -1.34 22.59 -17.99
CA ASN A 87 -0.34 21.95 -18.87
C ASN A 87 -0.46 20.43 -18.86
N ALA A 88 -0.78 19.84 -17.70
CA ALA A 88 -1.05 18.41 -17.58
C ALA A 88 -2.28 18.04 -18.42
N ILE A 89 -3.32 18.85 -18.35
CA ILE A 89 -4.53 18.69 -19.16
C ILE A 89 -4.22 18.77 -20.66
N LYS A 90 -3.48 19.78 -21.11
CA LYS A 90 -3.05 19.89 -22.52
C LYS A 90 -2.32 18.63 -22.99
N LEU A 91 -1.36 18.12 -22.20
CA LEU A 91 -0.64 16.91 -22.53
C LEU A 91 -1.55 15.67 -22.54
N SER A 92 -2.46 15.56 -21.57
CA SER A 92 -3.42 14.46 -21.49
C SER A 92 -4.35 14.41 -22.70
N ILE A 93 -4.81 15.57 -23.21
CA ILE A 93 -5.62 15.65 -24.44
C ILE A 93 -4.85 15.09 -25.63
N ILE A 94 -3.57 15.46 -25.78
CA ILE A 94 -2.74 14.95 -26.88
C ILE A 94 -2.59 13.43 -26.76
N ASN A 95 -2.30 12.92 -25.57
CA ASN A 95 -2.14 11.48 -25.33
C ASN A 95 -3.43 10.68 -25.55
N VAL A 96 -4.57 11.20 -25.12
CA VAL A 96 -5.88 10.57 -25.34
C VAL A 96 -6.21 10.50 -26.84
N LYS A 97 -6.02 11.61 -27.56
CA LYS A 97 -6.24 11.71 -29.01
C LYS A 97 -5.33 10.80 -29.82
N ALA A 98 -4.04 10.79 -29.50
CA ALA A 98 -3.06 9.97 -30.19
C ALA A 98 -3.35 8.46 -30.10
N ASN A 99 -4.11 8.02 -29.10
CA ASN A 99 -4.52 6.62 -28.94
C ASN A 99 -6.00 6.38 -29.27
N GLY A 100 -6.74 7.38 -29.78
CA GLY A 100 -8.12 7.24 -30.22
C GLY A 100 -9.14 6.99 -29.10
N PHE A 101 -8.90 7.48 -27.88
CA PHE A 101 -9.76 7.21 -26.71
C PHE A 101 -10.67 8.38 -26.29
N ASP A 102 -10.86 9.39 -27.13
CA ASP A 102 -11.68 10.59 -26.83
C ASP A 102 -13.17 10.29 -26.59
N ASN A 103 -13.66 9.17 -27.15
CA ASN A 103 -15.02 8.71 -26.95
C ASN A 103 -15.26 8.22 -25.51
N ILE A 104 -14.27 7.55 -24.90
CA ILE A 104 -14.38 6.92 -23.58
C ILE A 104 -13.75 7.73 -22.44
N ILE A 105 -12.69 8.51 -22.70
CA ILE A 105 -12.01 9.34 -21.69
C ILE A 105 -12.57 10.76 -21.72
N LYS A 106 -13.12 11.22 -20.59
CA LYS A 106 -13.56 12.60 -20.39
C LYS A 106 -12.58 13.34 -19.48
N ILE A 107 -12.05 14.45 -19.98
CA ILE A 107 -10.96 15.20 -19.37
C ILE A 107 -11.50 16.49 -18.72
N TYR A 108 -11.07 16.78 -17.50
CA TYR A 108 -11.50 17.96 -16.74
C TYR A 108 -10.30 18.68 -16.11
N ASN A 109 -10.14 19.97 -16.40
CA ASN A 109 -9.20 20.81 -15.67
C ASN A 109 -9.85 21.33 -14.39
N LYS A 110 -9.78 20.55 -13.32
CA LYS A 110 -10.43 20.86 -12.03
C LYS A 110 -9.57 20.37 -10.87
N ASP A 111 -9.74 21.02 -9.73
CA ASP A 111 -9.34 20.44 -8.46
C ASP A 111 -9.99 19.06 -8.24
N ALA A 112 -9.24 18.14 -7.65
CA ALA A 112 -9.65 16.75 -7.46
C ALA A 112 -10.87 16.62 -6.55
N ASN A 113 -10.94 17.37 -5.45
CA ASN A 113 -12.08 17.34 -4.53
C ASN A 113 -13.33 17.93 -5.18
N LEU A 114 -13.17 19.01 -5.95
CA LEU A 114 -14.26 19.60 -6.73
C LEU A 114 -14.80 18.59 -7.76
N LEU A 115 -13.92 17.93 -8.52
CA LEU A 115 -14.30 16.95 -9.53
C LEU A 115 -15.03 15.76 -8.90
N LEU A 116 -14.48 15.16 -7.85
CA LEU A 116 -15.08 14.02 -7.16
C LEU A 116 -16.43 14.36 -6.54
N SER A 117 -16.59 15.58 -6.00
CA SER A 117 -17.86 16.03 -5.41
C SER A 117 -19.02 16.04 -6.42
N GLN A 118 -18.74 16.16 -7.72
CA GLN A 118 -19.77 16.07 -8.78
C GLN A 118 -20.40 14.67 -8.92
N TYR A 119 -19.76 13.65 -8.32
CA TYR A 119 -20.16 12.25 -8.41
C TYR A 119 -20.69 11.66 -7.09
N GLY A 120 -20.88 12.47 -6.04
CA GLY A 120 -21.38 12.01 -4.74
C GLY A 120 -22.86 11.59 -4.71
N ALA A 121 -23.65 12.05 -5.68
CA ALA A 121 -25.09 11.82 -5.74
C ALA A 121 -25.45 10.37 -6.15
N PRO A 122 -26.56 9.80 -5.63
CA PRO A 122 -27.06 8.50 -6.08
C PRO A 122 -27.15 8.40 -7.61
N LYS A 123 -26.86 7.21 -8.15
CA LYS A 123 -26.84 6.88 -9.60
C LYS A 123 -25.76 7.59 -10.45
N LYS A 124 -25.01 8.56 -9.90
CA LYS A 124 -23.86 9.21 -10.58
C LYS A 124 -22.50 8.66 -10.16
N ARG A 125 -22.46 7.91 -9.06
CA ARG A 125 -21.24 7.38 -8.44
C ARG A 125 -20.41 6.48 -9.36
N LEU A 126 -19.14 6.36 -8.99
CA LEU A 126 -18.07 5.73 -9.76
C LEU A 126 -17.78 4.33 -9.24
N ASP A 127 -17.30 3.44 -10.12
CA ASP A 127 -17.00 2.05 -9.74
C ASP A 127 -15.60 1.91 -9.16
N VAL A 128 -14.65 2.65 -9.72
CA VAL A 128 -13.25 2.64 -9.29
C VAL A 128 -12.71 4.07 -9.27
N ILE A 129 -12.05 4.45 -8.19
CA ILE A 129 -11.33 5.71 -8.06
C ILE A 129 -9.87 5.44 -7.69
N ASP A 130 -8.94 6.10 -8.36
CA ASP A 130 -7.51 6.02 -8.08
C ASP A 130 -6.95 7.37 -7.62
N ILE A 131 -6.57 7.45 -6.35
CA ILE A 131 -5.97 8.62 -5.71
C ILE A 131 -4.45 8.43 -5.66
N ASP A 132 -3.73 9.14 -6.53
CA ASP A 132 -2.27 9.06 -6.67
C ASP A 132 -1.58 10.44 -6.59
N PRO A 133 -1.57 11.08 -5.41
CA PRO A 133 -1.02 12.43 -5.24
C PRO A 133 0.48 12.44 -4.96
N PHE A 134 1.06 13.64 -5.00
CA PHE A 134 2.33 13.92 -4.33
C PHE A 134 2.14 13.97 -2.81
N GLY A 135 2.91 13.17 -2.09
CA GLY A 135 2.86 13.04 -0.65
C GLY A 135 1.63 12.28 -0.15
N SER A 136 0.78 12.98 0.61
CA SER A 136 -0.30 12.38 1.40
C SER A 136 -1.62 12.35 0.61
N PRO A 137 -2.35 11.23 0.61
CA PRO A 137 -3.64 11.13 -0.05
C PRO A 137 -4.85 11.50 0.82
N VAL A 138 -4.64 11.80 2.11
CA VAL A 138 -5.74 11.95 3.09
C VAL A 138 -6.74 13.03 2.70
N LEU A 139 -6.27 14.11 2.07
CA LEU A 139 -7.11 15.25 1.67
C LEU A 139 -8.21 14.91 0.66
N TYR A 140 -8.13 13.74 0.03
CA TYR A 140 -9.07 13.29 -1.00
C TYR A 140 -9.97 12.13 -0.54
N PHE A 141 -9.74 11.57 0.65
CA PHE A 141 -10.47 10.39 1.12
C PHE A 141 -11.97 10.65 1.22
N ASP A 142 -12.35 11.76 1.82
CA ASP A 142 -13.74 12.13 2.06
C ASP A 142 -14.58 12.15 0.78
N THR A 143 -14.12 12.91 -0.21
CA THR A 143 -14.80 13.07 -1.50
C THR A 143 -14.73 11.79 -2.32
N ALA A 144 -13.63 11.03 -2.26
CA ALA A 144 -13.50 9.78 -3.00
C ALA A 144 -14.48 8.72 -2.47
N LEU A 145 -14.59 8.57 -1.14
CA LEU A 145 -15.51 7.63 -0.52
C LEU A 145 -16.96 7.94 -0.86
N ARG A 146 -17.36 9.22 -0.82
CA ARG A 146 -18.72 9.66 -1.21
C ARG A 146 -19.00 9.47 -2.70
N ALA A 147 -17.99 9.61 -3.55
CA ALA A 147 -18.11 9.46 -4.99
C ALA A 147 -18.15 7.99 -5.47
N LEU A 148 -17.77 7.03 -4.62
CA LEU A 148 -17.81 5.60 -4.96
C LEU A 148 -19.20 5.00 -4.79
N CYS A 149 -19.57 4.14 -5.73
CA CYS A 149 -20.80 3.36 -5.64
C CYS A 149 -20.67 2.26 -4.58
N ASN A 150 -21.80 1.67 -4.20
CA ASN A 150 -21.76 0.49 -3.34
C ASN A 150 -20.95 -0.63 -4.00
N ASN A 151 -20.14 -1.34 -3.21
CA ASN A 151 -19.19 -2.35 -3.66
C ASN A 151 -18.07 -1.81 -4.57
N GLY A 152 -17.89 -0.49 -4.72
CA GLY A 152 -16.83 0.13 -5.52
C GLY A 152 -15.43 -0.02 -4.90
N MET A 153 -14.39 0.21 -5.71
CA MET A 153 -12.99 0.09 -5.29
C MET A 153 -12.28 1.44 -5.23
N LEU A 154 -11.59 1.69 -4.12
CA LEU A 154 -10.69 2.82 -3.95
C LEU A 154 -9.24 2.32 -3.99
N ALA A 155 -8.45 2.85 -4.92
CA ALA A 155 -7.02 2.66 -5.00
C ALA A 155 -6.30 3.92 -4.49
N ILE A 156 -5.33 3.76 -3.60
CA ILE A 156 -4.64 4.86 -2.93
C ILE A 156 -3.15 4.65 -2.97
N THR A 157 -2.41 5.64 -3.47
CA THR A 157 -0.97 5.76 -3.28
C THR A 157 -0.66 6.78 -2.18
N ALA A 158 0.29 6.45 -1.30
CA ALA A 158 0.94 7.42 -0.42
C ALA A 158 2.44 7.43 -0.70
N THR A 159 3.02 8.60 -0.97
CA THR A 159 4.46 8.79 -1.20
C THR A 159 5.16 9.47 -0.02
N ASP A 160 4.41 9.96 0.99
CA ASP A 160 4.97 10.56 2.21
C ASP A 160 5.35 9.51 3.27
N LEU A 161 6.33 8.66 2.92
CA LEU A 161 6.85 7.60 3.78
C LEU A 161 7.48 8.13 5.08
N ALA A 162 8.10 9.32 5.07
CA ALA A 162 8.81 9.84 6.24
C ALA A 162 7.88 10.04 7.47
N PRO A 163 6.71 10.70 7.37
CA PRO A 163 5.71 10.66 8.42
C PRO A 163 5.27 9.23 8.80
N LEU A 164 4.81 8.44 7.83
CA LEU A 164 4.18 7.14 8.08
C LEU A 164 5.13 6.10 8.72
N CYS A 165 6.42 6.15 8.38
CA CYS A 165 7.47 5.28 8.93
C CYS A 165 8.12 5.84 10.21
N GLY A 166 7.57 6.92 10.79
CA GLY A 166 7.97 7.44 12.09
C GLY A 166 9.18 8.37 12.11
N VAL A 167 9.65 8.89 10.97
CA VAL A 167 10.67 9.96 10.93
C VAL A 167 10.08 11.27 11.43
N HIS A 168 8.81 11.55 11.07
CA HIS A 168 8.07 12.74 11.52
C HIS A 168 6.75 12.35 12.20
N PRO A 169 6.80 11.81 13.44
CA PRO A 169 5.62 11.23 14.10
C PRO A 169 4.48 12.22 14.32
N LYS A 170 4.80 13.48 14.69
CA LYS A 170 3.79 14.55 14.84
C LYS A 170 3.05 14.82 13.53
N ALA A 171 3.74 14.74 12.38
CA ALA A 171 3.11 14.92 11.08
C ALA A 171 2.20 13.73 10.73
N CYS A 172 2.61 12.51 11.06
CA CYS A 172 1.78 11.32 10.88
C CYS A 172 0.49 11.40 11.69
N ILE A 173 0.58 11.79 12.97
CA ILE A 173 -0.61 11.96 13.84
C ILE A 173 -1.55 13.01 13.25
N ARG A 174 -1.04 14.18 12.85
CA ARG A 174 -1.88 15.25 12.28
C ARG A 174 -2.59 14.84 10.98
N LYS A 175 -1.90 14.10 10.10
CA LYS A 175 -2.44 13.72 8.79
C LYS A 175 -3.31 12.47 8.86
N TYR A 176 -2.84 11.42 9.53
CA TYR A 176 -3.42 10.08 9.46
C TYR A 176 -4.21 9.69 10.72
N GLY A 177 -4.11 10.47 11.81
CA GLY A 177 -4.75 10.15 13.09
C GLY A 177 -4.08 9.00 13.86
N GLY A 178 -3.09 8.32 13.27
CA GLY A 178 -2.33 7.24 13.89
C GLY A 178 -0.92 7.66 14.28
N LYS A 179 -0.47 7.27 15.47
CA LYS A 179 0.92 7.38 15.90
C LYS A 179 1.75 6.28 15.22
N PRO A 180 2.84 6.61 14.50
CA PRO A 180 3.73 5.63 13.90
C PRO A 180 4.83 5.20 14.89
N LEU A 181 5.54 4.12 14.56
CA LEU A 181 6.79 3.74 15.20
C LEU A 181 7.88 3.51 14.17
N ARG A 182 9.11 3.88 14.50
CA ARG A 182 10.30 3.66 13.68
C ARG A 182 10.93 2.29 13.97
N THR A 183 10.17 1.22 13.70
CA THR A 183 10.63 -0.17 13.87
C THR A 183 11.22 -0.74 12.57
N GLU A 184 11.74 -1.95 12.63
CA GLU A 184 12.19 -2.73 11.45
C GLU A 184 11.04 -3.07 10.48
N TYR A 185 9.80 -2.98 10.96
CA TYR A 185 8.56 -3.21 10.22
C TYR A 185 7.72 -1.93 10.02
N CYS A 186 8.37 -0.76 10.02
CA CYS A 186 7.70 0.54 9.89
C CYS A 186 6.87 0.69 8.60
N GLN A 187 7.28 0.04 7.50
CA GLN A 187 6.51 0.06 6.26
C GLN A 187 5.18 -0.70 6.37
N GLU A 188 5.13 -1.78 7.16
CA GLU A 188 3.86 -2.45 7.44
C GLU A 188 2.99 -1.62 8.37
N ILE A 189 3.58 -1.00 9.41
CA ILE A 189 2.88 -0.03 10.27
C ILE A 189 2.25 1.07 9.40
N ALA A 190 3.02 1.58 8.44
CA ALA A 190 2.58 2.64 7.55
C ALA A 190 1.36 2.25 6.72
N ILE A 191 1.35 1.05 6.11
CA ILE A 191 0.16 0.53 5.41
C ILE A 191 -1.02 0.42 6.36
N ARG A 192 -0.80 -0.10 7.58
CA ARG A 192 -1.88 -0.29 8.56
C ARG A 192 -2.44 1.04 9.09
N ILE A 193 -1.61 2.06 9.27
CA ILE A 193 -2.05 3.41 9.64
C ILE A 193 -2.84 4.04 8.49
N LEU A 194 -2.35 3.92 7.25
CA LEU A 194 -3.05 4.42 6.07
C LEU A 194 -4.44 3.76 5.95
N SER A 195 -4.50 2.43 6.07
CA SER A 195 -5.76 1.67 6.09
C SER A 195 -6.67 2.07 7.25
N GLY A 196 -6.12 2.27 8.45
CA GLY A 196 -6.87 2.74 9.60
C GLY A 196 -7.50 4.12 9.39
N CYS A 197 -6.77 5.03 8.76
CA CYS A 197 -7.25 6.37 8.39
C CYS A 197 -8.41 6.30 7.38
N ILE A 198 -8.31 5.43 6.37
CA ILE A 198 -9.39 5.18 5.40
C ILE A 198 -10.64 4.67 6.10
N ILE A 199 -10.50 3.65 6.96
CA ILE A 199 -11.61 3.06 7.72
C ILE A 199 -12.30 4.10 8.60
N ALA A 200 -11.53 4.86 9.37
CA ALA A 200 -12.06 5.89 10.26
C ALA A 200 -12.78 7.02 9.48
N THR A 201 -12.34 7.30 8.25
CA THR A 201 -13.01 8.28 7.37
C THR A 201 -14.29 7.71 6.77
N ALA A 202 -14.25 6.47 6.26
CA ALA A 202 -15.39 5.78 5.65
C ALA A 202 -16.52 5.56 6.65
N ALA A 203 -16.21 5.21 7.89
CA ALA A 203 -17.22 4.93 8.90
C ALA A 203 -18.10 6.15 9.25
N LYS A 204 -17.61 7.38 9.08
CA LYS A 204 -18.42 8.62 9.25
C LYS A 204 -19.58 8.71 8.26
N TYR A 205 -19.55 7.91 7.21
CA TYR A 205 -20.54 7.85 6.14
C TYR A 205 -21.32 6.53 6.13
N ASP A 206 -21.27 5.75 7.21
CA ASP A 206 -21.81 4.40 7.28
C ASP A 206 -21.25 3.49 6.18
N ILE A 207 -19.95 3.62 5.87
CA ILE A 207 -19.27 2.80 4.88
C ILE A 207 -18.28 1.86 5.57
N GLY A 208 -18.45 0.56 5.35
CA GLY A 208 -17.46 -0.46 5.67
C GLY A 208 -16.41 -0.60 4.55
N THR A 209 -15.24 -1.11 4.90
CA THR A 209 -14.14 -1.32 3.95
C THR A 209 -13.57 -2.72 4.07
N ARG A 210 -13.22 -3.33 2.94
CA ARG A 210 -12.48 -4.58 2.85
C ARG A 210 -11.18 -4.33 2.09
N LEU A 211 -10.03 -4.56 2.71
CA LEU A 211 -8.75 -4.55 2.00
C LEU A 211 -8.72 -5.70 0.98
N LEU A 212 -8.41 -5.38 -0.28
CA LEU A 212 -8.24 -6.35 -1.36
C LEU A 212 -6.75 -6.65 -1.54
N PHE A 213 -5.93 -5.61 -1.61
CA PHE A 213 -4.52 -5.72 -1.94
C PHE A 213 -3.76 -4.52 -1.40
N SER A 214 -2.58 -4.73 -0.86
CA SER A 214 -1.68 -3.63 -0.51
C SER A 214 -0.23 -4.07 -0.66
N TYR A 215 0.65 -3.13 -0.93
CA TYR A 215 2.08 -3.38 -0.97
C TYR A 215 2.89 -2.12 -0.70
N SER A 216 4.12 -2.33 -0.26
CA SER A 216 5.15 -1.31 -0.14
C SER A 216 6.18 -1.47 -1.24
N SER A 217 6.65 -0.34 -1.77
CA SER A 217 7.84 -0.22 -2.59
C SER A 217 8.79 0.79 -1.95
N ASP A 218 10.03 0.88 -2.44
CA ASP A 218 11.06 1.78 -1.88
C ASP A 218 10.64 3.26 -1.87
N HIS A 219 9.62 3.64 -2.66
CA HIS A 219 9.21 5.03 -2.87
C HIS A 219 7.76 5.34 -2.49
N TYR A 220 6.92 4.33 -2.28
CA TYR A 220 5.49 4.56 -2.05
C TYR A 220 4.81 3.34 -1.41
N LEU A 221 3.65 3.59 -0.80
CA LEU A 221 2.70 2.56 -0.37
C LEU A 221 1.50 2.57 -1.30
N ARG A 222 0.93 1.40 -1.53
CA ARG A 222 -0.28 1.23 -2.32
C ARG A 222 -1.29 0.40 -1.55
N VAL A 223 -2.54 0.86 -1.51
CA VAL A 223 -3.66 0.18 -0.85
C VAL A 223 -4.87 0.19 -1.78
N TYR A 224 -5.51 -0.96 -1.94
CA TYR A 224 -6.77 -1.14 -2.65
C TYR A 224 -7.81 -1.63 -1.65
N VAL A 225 -8.90 -0.87 -1.51
CA VAL A 225 -10.04 -1.23 -0.65
C VAL A 225 -11.32 -1.30 -1.46
N GLN A 226 -12.14 -2.30 -1.20
CA GLN A 226 -13.52 -2.32 -1.62
C GLN A 226 -14.38 -1.69 -0.52
N ILE A 227 -15.30 -0.82 -0.90
CA ILE A 227 -16.24 -0.21 0.03
C ILE A 227 -17.60 -0.91 0.01
N LYS A 228 -18.33 -0.85 1.12
CA LYS A 228 -19.70 -1.34 1.19
C LYS A 228 -20.53 -0.45 2.13
N TYR A 229 -21.63 0.09 1.63
CA TYR A 229 -22.53 0.93 2.42
C TYR A 229 -23.30 0.09 3.45
N GLY A 230 -23.54 0.68 4.61
CA GLY A 230 -24.29 0.14 5.73
C GLY A 230 -23.56 0.35 7.07
N ALA A 231 -24.26 0.90 8.07
CA ALA A 231 -23.72 1.15 9.40
C ALA A 231 -23.12 -0.12 10.03
N LYS A 232 -23.79 -1.28 9.90
CA LYS A 232 -23.27 -2.58 10.36
C LYS A 232 -21.94 -2.97 9.70
N GLU A 233 -21.70 -2.57 8.45
CA GLU A 233 -20.43 -2.84 7.76
C GLU A 233 -19.33 -1.85 8.23
N ALA A 234 -19.71 -0.61 8.53
CA ALA A 234 -18.83 0.37 9.17
C ALA A 234 -18.39 -0.11 10.56
N ASP A 235 -19.33 -0.59 11.39
CA ASP A 235 -19.04 -1.13 12.72
C ASP A 235 -18.05 -2.29 12.68
N LYS A 236 -18.25 -3.25 11.76
CA LYS A 236 -17.30 -4.36 11.53
C LYS A 236 -15.90 -3.87 11.15
N SER A 237 -15.84 -2.80 10.35
CA SER A 237 -14.56 -2.22 9.90
C SER A 237 -13.84 -1.52 11.05
N ILE A 238 -14.56 -0.73 11.85
CA ILE A 238 -14.03 -0.08 13.07
C ILE A 238 -13.55 -1.14 14.08
N ALA A 239 -14.32 -2.22 14.26
CA ALA A 239 -13.99 -3.28 15.20
C ALA A 239 -12.65 -3.96 14.88
N SER A 240 -12.11 -3.80 13.67
CA SER A 240 -10.82 -4.34 13.23
C SER A 240 -9.64 -3.37 13.43
N LEU A 241 -9.90 -2.14 13.88
CA LEU A 241 -8.86 -1.21 14.32
C LEU A 241 -8.27 -1.63 15.67
N GLY A 242 -7.05 -1.18 15.94
CA GLY A 242 -6.39 -1.35 17.22
C GLY A 242 -4.97 -0.80 17.18
N TYR A 243 -4.09 -1.37 17.99
CA TYR A 243 -2.77 -0.82 18.26
C TYR A 243 -1.72 -1.92 18.28
N LEU A 244 -0.48 -1.55 17.98
CA LEU A 244 0.69 -2.39 18.15
C LEU A 244 1.52 -1.86 19.30
N ILE A 245 1.87 -2.74 20.23
CA ILE A 245 2.83 -2.45 21.28
C ILE A 245 4.19 -3.01 20.84
N HIS A 246 5.27 -2.31 21.17
CA HIS A 246 6.62 -2.69 20.82
C HIS A 246 7.61 -2.35 21.95
N CYS A 247 8.51 -3.29 22.24
CA CYS A 247 9.67 -3.07 23.07
C CYS A 247 10.92 -2.92 22.20
N PHE A 248 11.45 -1.70 22.13
CA PHE A 248 12.72 -1.47 21.43
C PHE A 248 13.89 -2.18 22.10
N GLY A 249 13.79 -2.55 23.38
CA GLY A 249 14.80 -3.30 24.14
C GLY A 249 14.99 -4.73 23.63
N CYS A 250 13.91 -5.51 23.53
CA CYS A 250 14.00 -6.95 23.24
C CYS A 250 13.23 -7.41 21.98
N PHE A 251 12.65 -6.47 21.21
CA PHE A 251 11.77 -6.72 20.06
C PHE A 251 10.42 -7.38 20.42
N TYR A 252 10.08 -7.50 21.71
CA TYR A 252 8.73 -7.91 22.14
C TYR A 252 7.69 -7.03 21.48
N ARG A 253 6.59 -7.63 21.02
CA ARG A 253 5.50 -6.91 20.39
C ARG A 253 4.21 -7.71 20.46
N GLU A 254 3.11 -6.99 20.39
CA GLU A 254 1.77 -7.55 20.52
C GLU A 254 0.74 -6.62 19.89
N SER A 255 -0.33 -7.16 19.33
CA SER A 255 -1.50 -6.41 18.88
C SER A 255 -2.56 -6.34 19.98
N VAL A 256 -3.06 -5.14 20.28
CA VAL A 256 -4.09 -4.92 21.30
C VAL A 256 -5.21 -4.03 20.78
N LYS A 257 -6.42 -4.19 21.33
CA LYS A 257 -7.57 -3.30 21.03
C LYS A 257 -7.54 -2.01 21.84
N TYR A 258 -7.14 -2.09 23.11
CA TYR A 258 -7.15 -0.97 24.06
C TYR A 258 -5.77 -0.83 24.72
N PRO A 259 -4.89 0.04 24.21
CA PRO A 259 -3.50 0.14 24.64
C PRO A 259 -3.36 0.85 25.99
N PHE A 260 -4.41 1.53 26.45
CA PHE A 260 -4.41 2.35 27.67
C PHE A 260 -5.06 1.66 28.88
N SER A 261 -5.26 0.33 28.83
CA SER A 261 -5.51 -0.41 30.07
C SER A 261 -4.27 -0.28 30.98
N LYS A 262 -4.46 -0.10 32.30
CA LYS A 262 -3.49 0.37 33.32
C LYS A 262 -2.12 -0.37 33.42
N LYS A 263 -1.73 -1.26 32.52
CA LYS A 263 -0.59 -2.18 32.67
C LYS A 263 0.42 -2.25 31.51
N ILE A 264 0.36 -1.38 30.50
CA ILE A 264 1.17 -1.52 29.27
C ILE A 264 2.27 -0.45 29.15
N GLU A 265 3.02 -0.20 30.23
CA GLU A 265 4.19 0.70 30.15
C GLU A 265 5.52 -0.07 30.18
N ILE A 266 5.53 -1.27 30.77
CA ILE A 266 6.74 -2.03 31.03
C ILE A 266 6.70 -3.35 30.26
N CYS A 267 7.80 -3.68 29.58
CA CYS A 267 7.90 -4.88 28.79
C CYS A 267 7.91 -6.12 29.69
N PRO A 268 6.99 -7.08 29.48
CA PRO A 268 6.90 -8.29 30.32
C PRO A 268 8.08 -9.26 30.11
N LYS A 269 8.97 -8.99 29.15
CA LYS A 269 10.12 -9.85 28.82
C LYS A 269 11.46 -9.30 29.29
N CYS A 270 11.62 -7.99 29.41
CA CYS A 270 12.92 -7.39 29.75
C CYS A 270 12.84 -6.14 30.66
N GLY A 271 11.65 -5.76 31.14
CA GLY A 271 11.48 -4.61 32.03
C GLY A 271 11.68 -3.23 31.37
N SER A 272 12.07 -3.16 30.10
CA SER A 272 12.21 -1.88 29.38
C SER A 272 10.86 -1.23 29.08
N LYS A 273 10.86 0.08 28.85
CA LYS A 273 9.66 0.82 28.45
C LYS A 273 9.09 0.29 27.13
N LEU A 274 7.77 0.11 27.10
CA LEU A 274 7.00 -0.18 25.90
C LEU A 274 6.62 1.11 25.18
N ASP A 275 6.61 1.05 23.85
CA ASP A 275 6.03 2.08 23.00
C ASP A 275 4.90 1.48 22.16
N TRP A 276 4.09 2.32 21.54
CA TRP A 276 2.89 1.89 20.81
C TRP A 276 2.67 2.66 19.52
N SER A 277 2.00 2.00 18.57
CA SER A 277 1.56 2.51 17.28
C SER A 277 0.05 2.33 17.12
N GLY A 278 -0.64 3.30 16.53
CA GLY A 278 -2.07 3.23 16.23
C GLY A 278 -2.85 4.53 16.52
N PRO A 279 -4.19 4.54 16.38
CA PRO A 279 -4.99 3.42 15.87
C PRO A 279 -4.59 3.05 14.43
N LEU A 280 -4.60 1.76 14.13
CA LEU A 280 -4.21 1.19 12.85
C LEU A 280 -5.02 -0.07 12.54
N TRP A 281 -5.00 -0.52 11.30
CA TRP A 281 -5.66 -1.74 10.85
C TRP A 281 -4.93 -3.00 11.35
N LEU A 282 -5.63 -3.84 12.11
CA LEU A 282 -5.09 -5.13 12.61
C LEU A 282 -5.41 -6.32 11.72
N GLY A 283 -6.33 -6.20 10.76
CA GLY A 283 -6.71 -7.29 9.89
C GLY A 283 -5.68 -7.61 8.79
N LYS A 284 -6.11 -8.45 7.84
CA LYS A 284 -5.31 -8.87 6.69
C LYS A 284 -5.01 -7.70 5.75
N ILE A 285 -3.79 -7.63 5.22
CA ILE A 285 -3.32 -6.56 4.33
C ILE A 285 -3.32 -6.97 2.85
N SER A 286 -3.56 -8.24 2.57
CA SER A 286 -3.74 -8.83 1.25
C SER A 286 -4.88 -9.85 1.30
N ASN A 287 -5.54 -10.07 0.16
CA ASN A 287 -6.50 -11.14 -0.05
C ASN A 287 -5.98 -12.07 -1.15
N LYS A 288 -5.78 -13.34 -0.82
CA LYS A 288 -5.17 -14.38 -1.65
C LYS A 288 -5.99 -14.62 -2.91
N GLU A 289 -7.32 -14.70 -2.79
CA GLU A 289 -8.22 -14.84 -3.93
C GLU A 289 -8.01 -13.69 -4.93
N PHE A 290 -7.97 -12.44 -4.44
CA PHE A 290 -7.71 -11.27 -5.29
C PHE A 290 -6.29 -11.31 -5.92
N CYS A 291 -5.27 -11.70 -5.15
CA CYS A 291 -3.92 -11.88 -5.68
C CYS A 291 -3.83 -12.98 -6.76
N GLU A 292 -4.57 -14.09 -6.60
CA GLU A 292 -4.66 -15.17 -7.58
C GLU A 292 -5.36 -14.68 -8.86
N MET A 293 -6.44 -13.91 -8.73
CA MET A 293 -7.08 -13.26 -9.87
C MET A 293 -6.11 -12.31 -10.60
N MET A 294 -5.30 -11.53 -9.88
CA MET A 294 -4.30 -10.65 -10.49
C MET A 294 -3.17 -11.43 -11.17
N GLU A 295 -2.78 -12.57 -10.60
CA GLU A 295 -1.76 -13.43 -11.20
C GLU A 295 -2.25 -14.05 -12.50
N GLU A 296 -3.52 -14.46 -12.55
CA GLU A 296 -4.17 -14.98 -13.75
C GLU A 296 -4.23 -13.91 -14.84
N GLU A 297 -4.63 -12.68 -14.52
CA GLU A 297 -4.60 -11.55 -15.46
C GLU A 297 -3.20 -11.24 -16.00
N ASN A 298 -2.17 -11.46 -15.19
CA ASN A 298 -0.78 -11.28 -15.57
C ASN A 298 -0.25 -12.39 -16.50
N LYS A 299 -0.92 -13.55 -16.62
CA LYS A 299 -0.55 -14.59 -17.60
C LYS A 299 -0.93 -14.20 -19.02
N TYR A 300 -2.10 -13.59 -19.19
CA TYR A 300 -2.60 -13.15 -20.50
C TYR A 300 -1.87 -11.94 -21.06
N LYS A 301 -1.06 -11.24 -20.26
CA LYS A 301 -0.32 -10.07 -20.69
C LYS A 301 1.08 -10.00 -20.09
N ALA A 302 2.10 -10.09 -20.95
CA ALA A 302 3.48 -9.91 -20.52
C ALA A 302 3.80 -8.42 -20.32
N PHE A 303 3.67 -7.93 -19.08
CA PHE A 303 4.26 -6.63 -18.70
C PHE A 303 5.79 -6.72 -18.69
N LYS A 304 6.48 -5.60 -18.93
CA LYS A 304 7.93 -5.50 -18.73
C LYS A 304 8.35 -5.95 -17.32
N ASN A 305 7.52 -5.66 -16.32
CA ASN A 305 7.75 -6.02 -14.92
C ASN A 305 7.24 -7.42 -14.53
N ASN A 306 6.88 -8.29 -15.48
CA ASN A 306 6.20 -9.58 -15.21
C ASN A 306 6.90 -10.42 -14.12
N ARG A 307 8.23 -10.59 -14.19
CA ARG A 307 8.99 -11.34 -13.16
C ARG A 307 8.84 -10.71 -11.77
N LYS A 308 8.87 -9.38 -11.67
CA LYS A 308 8.72 -8.65 -10.41
C LYS A 308 7.29 -8.77 -9.88
N ILE A 309 6.29 -8.65 -10.76
CA ILE A 309 4.87 -8.81 -10.43
C ILE A 309 4.60 -10.21 -9.86
N ARG A 310 5.02 -11.27 -10.56
CA ARG A 310 4.86 -12.66 -10.11
C ARG A 310 5.49 -12.89 -8.73
N LYS A 311 6.71 -12.39 -8.51
CA LYS A 311 7.38 -12.47 -7.21
C LYS A 311 6.59 -11.75 -6.12
N PHE A 312 6.11 -10.53 -6.38
CA PHE A 312 5.31 -9.75 -5.43
C PHE A 312 4.00 -10.46 -5.08
N LEU A 313 3.23 -10.91 -6.09
CA LEU A 313 1.97 -11.61 -5.88
C LEU A 313 2.16 -12.92 -5.11
N SER A 314 3.22 -13.69 -5.42
CA SER A 314 3.57 -14.91 -4.69
C SER A 314 3.83 -14.62 -3.20
N LEU A 315 4.60 -13.58 -2.88
CA LEU A 315 4.84 -13.18 -1.49
C LEU A 315 3.55 -12.71 -0.82
N LEU A 316 2.78 -11.82 -1.46
CA LEU A 316 1.56 -11.24 -0.88
C LEU A 316 0.44 -12.27 -0.65
N LYS A 317 0.36 -13.33 -1.46
CA LYS A 317 -0.52 -14.47 -1.21
C LYS A 317 -0.12 -15.21 0.06
N ALA A 318 1.16 -15.52 0.21
CA ALA A 318 1.67 -16.20 1.41
C ALA A 318 1.47 -15.34 2.67
N GLU A 319 1.58 -14.01 2.55
CA GLU A 319 1.42 -13.08 3.67
C GLU A 319 0.00 -13.02 4.26
N GLU A 320 -1.04 -13.43 3.54
CA GLU A 320 -2.41 -13.38 4.08
C GLU A 320 -2.57 -14.27 5.33
N ASP A 321 -1.94 -15.44 5.31
CA ASP A 321 -1.94 -16.40 6.42
C ASP A 321 -0.84 -16.10 7.45
N GLY A 322 -0.05 -15.05 7.20
CA GLY A 322 1.05 -14.64 8.05
C GLY A 322 0.60 -13.78 9.24
N PRO A 323 1.34 -13.82 10.35
CA PRO A 323 1.08 -12.93 11.48
C PRO A 323 1.38 -11.47 11.13
N ILE A 324 0.78 -10.58 11.92
CA ILE A 324 1.05 -9.15 11.89
C ILE A 324 2.52 -8.88 12.23
N THR A 325 3.13 -7.91 11.53
CA THR A 325 4.55 -7.55 11.62
C THR A 325 5.52 -8.64 11.14
N TYR A 326 6.80 -8.29 11.05
CA TYR A 326 7.88 -9.20 10.70
C TYR A 326 9.15 -8.83 11.47
N PHE A 327 10.05 -9.79 11.66
CA PHE A 327 11.41 -9.56 12.17
C PHE A 327 12.36 -9.33 11.01
N VAL A 328 13.40 -8.52 11.19
CA VAL A 328 14.49 -8.40 10.21
C VAL A 328 15.76 -9.00 10.82
N VAL A 329 16.30 -10.04 10.19
CA VAL A 329 17.45 -10.80 10.70
C VAL A 329 18.63 -9.87 10.97
N ASP A 330 18.96 -9.00 10.01
CA ASP A 330 20.08 -8.06 10.10
C ASP A 330 19.92 -7.12 11.30
N LYS A 331 18.70 -6.61 11.57
CA LYS A 331 18.45 -5.72 12.72
C LYS A 331 18.62 -6.41 14.07
N ILE A 332 18.29 -7.70 14.13
CA ILE A 332 18.55 -8.49 15.34
C ILE A 332 20.05 -8.73 15.51
N CYS A 333 20.75 -9.04 14.41
CA CYS A 333 22.20 -9.29 14.43
C CYS A 333 22.98 -8.03 14.80
N ASP A 334 22.66 -6.88 14.20
CA ASP A 334 23.22 -5.55 14.52
C ASP A 334 23.11 -5.27 16.02
N LYS A 335 21.93 -5.52 16.61
CA LYS A 335 21.68 -5.29 18.03
C LYS A 335 22.46 -6.25 18.94
N LEU A 336 22.76 -7.45 18.48
CA LEU A 336 23.47 -8.47 19.25
C LEU A 336 24.98 -8.51 18.98
N GLY A 337 25.48 -7.72 18.02
CA GLY A 337 26.88 -7.76 17.58
C GLY A 337 27.25 -9.09 16.91
N LEU A 338 26.35 -9.66 16.09
CA LEU A 338 26.52 -10.98 15.48
C LEU A 338 26.62 -10.90 13.95
N PRO A 339 27.28 -11.87 13.28
CA PRO A 339 27.20 -11.99 11.83
C PRO A 339 25.79 -12.40 11.39
N VAL A 340 25.41 -12.00 10.18
CA VAL A 340 24.07 -12.27 9.62
C VAL A 340 23.98 -13.69 9.06
N PRO A 341 23.15 -14.59 9.64
CA PRO A 341 22.96 -15.92 9.10
C PRO A 341 22.04 -15.94 7.87
N SER A 342 21.91 -17.10 7.23
CA SER A 342 20.99 -17.27 6.08
C SER A 342 19.53 -17.20 6.54
N VAL A 343 18.78 -16.24 6.01
CA VAL A 343 17.35 -16.05 6.29
C VAL A 343 16.54 -17.30 5.94
N VAL A 344 16.86 -17.97 4.83
CA VAL A 344 16.20 -19.20 4.39
C VAL A 344 16.36 -20.30 5.44
N LYS A 345 17.58 -20.46 6.00
CA LYS A 345 17.83 -21.45 7.05
C LYS A 345 17.06 -21.13 8.34
N ILE A 346 16.96 -19.86 8.71
CA ILE A 346 16.19 -19.44 9.88
C ILE A 346 14.69 -19.71 9.67
N ILE A 347 14.14 -19.42 8.49
CA ILE A 347 12.75 -19.74 8.15
C ILE A 347 12.49 -21.24 8.24
N GLN A 348 13.32 -22.06 7.58
CA GLN A 348 13.17 -23.52 7.61
C GLN A 348 13.18 -24.03 9.05
N LYS A 349 14.12 -23.56 9.87
CA LYS A 349 14.22 -24.03 11.24
C LYS A 349 13.04 -23.61 12.12
N LEU A 350 12.49 -22.41 11.91
CA LEU A 350 11.26 -22.01 12.59
C LEU A 350 10.09 -22.94 12.19
N GLN A 351 10.00 -23.32 10.92
CA GLN A 351 9.01 -24.27 10.44
C GLN A 351 9.21 -25.67 11.04
N ASP A 352 10.45 -26.17 11.09
CA ASP A 352 10.78 -27.46 11.72
C ASP A 352 10.45 -27.47 13.23
N ASP A 353 10.54 -26.30 13.89
CA ASP A 353 10.16 -26.10 15.28
C ASP A 353 8.64 -25.90 15.47
N GLY A 354 7.84 -26.05 14.42
CA GLY A 354 6.37 -25.99 14.45
C GLY A 354 5.76 -24.58 14.35
N PHE A 355 6.56 -23.55 14.06
CA PHE A 355 6.08 -22.18 13.88
C PHE A 355 5.73 -21.89 12.43
N THR A 356 4.70 -21.06 12.22
CA THR A 356 4.53 -20.42 10.92
C THR A 356 5.71 -19.50 10.69
N ALA A 357 6.44 -19.65 9.59
CA ALA A 357 7.49 -18.72 9.19
C ALA A 357 7.49 -18.52 7.68
N LEU A 358 7.47 -17.26 7.25
CA LEU A 358 7.29 -16.88 5.85
C LEU A 358 8.20 -15.69 5.48
N PRO A 359 8.70 -15.62 4.24
CA PRO A 359 9.31 -14.39 3.74
C PRO A 359 8.27 -13.27 3.62
N THR A 360 8.74 -12.04 3.47
CA THR A 360 7.87 -10.87 3.32
C THR A 360 8.28 -9.96 2.16
N HIS A 361 7.31 -9.34 1.51
CA HIS A 361 7.58 -8.39 0.43
C HIS A 361 8.22 -7.08 0.94
N PHE A 362 8.01 -6.72 2.21
CA PHE A 362 8.54 -5.49 2.80
C PHE A 362 10.07 -5.49 2.94
N ASN A 363 10.67 -6.66 3.16
CA ASN A 363 12.11 -6.76 3.38
C ASN A 363 12.63 -8.14 2.99
N PRO A 364 13.65 -8.25 2.12
CA PRO A 364 14.23 -9.55 1.71
C PRO A 364 14.91 -10.32 2.85
N ARG A 365 15.25 -9.64 3.95
CA ARG A 365 15.78 -10.22 5.19
C ARG A 365 14.69 -10.34 6.27
N GLY A 366 13.44 -10.11 5.90
CA GLY A 366 12.28 -10.13 6.78
C GLY A 366 11.69 -11.52 6.93
N ILE A 367 11.25 -11.84 8.14
CA ILE A 367 10.58 -13.11 8.49
C ILE A 367 9.30 -12.79 9.23
N ARG A 368 8.15 -13.19 8.68
CA ARG A 368 6.87 -13.22 9.38
C ARG A 368 6.77 -14.52 10.14
N THR A 369 6.55 -14.48 11.45
CA THR A 369 6.40 -15.69 12.25
C THR A 369 5.56 -15.46 13.50
N ASN A 370 4.84 -16.50 13.92
CA ASN A 370 4.06 -16.50 15.17
C ASN A 370 4.94 -16.84 16.39
N ALA A 371 6.23 -17.14 16.18
CA ALA A 371 7.21 -17.29 17.25
C ALA A 371 7.40 -15.96 18.02
N GLN A 372 7.51 -16.05 19.35
CA GLN A 372 7.82 -14.89 20.18
C GLN A 372 9.22 -14.35 19.87
N ALA A 373 9.41 -13.04 20.07
CA ALA A 373 10.68 -12.36 19.81
C ALA A 373 11.89 -13.02 20.49
N SER A 374 11.72 -13.56 21.71
CA SER A 374 12.78 -14.31 22.42
C SER A 374 13.23 -15.55 21.65
N LYS A 375 12.29 -16.35 21.14
CA LYS A 375 12.59 -17.56 20.35
C LYS A 375 13.30 -17.19 19.05
N VAL A 376 12.82 -16.18 18.33
CA VAL A 376 13.44 -15.71 17.08
C VAL A 376 14.88 -15.23 17.32
N LYS A 377 15.09 -14.41 18.36
CA LYS A 377 16.43 -13.93 18.74
C LYS A 377 17.37 -15.08 19.09
N ASN A 378 16.93 -16.02 19.92
CA ASN A 378 17.75 -17.14 20.36
C ASN A 378 18.15 -18.03 19.18
N LEU A 379 17.22 -18.26 18.25
CA LEU A 379 17.48 -19.01 17.05
C LEU A 379 18.53 -18.32 16.17
N ILE A 380 18.33 -17.03 15.87
CA ILE A 380 19.31 -16.24 15.10
C ILE A 380 20.68 -16.27 15.78
N LYS A 381 20.74 -16.08 17.10
CA LYS A 381 21.99 -16.12 17.87
C LYS A 381 22.72 -17.45 17.71
N LYS A 382 22.00 -18.57 17.89
CA LYS A 382 22.58 -19.92 17.77
C LYS A 382 23.22 -20.11 16.38
N TYR A 383 22.49 -19.81 15.31
CA TYR A 383 22.99 -20.03 13.95
C TYR A 383 24.06 -19.03 13.51
N ALA A 384 24.03 -17.80 14.01
CA ALA A 384 25.09 -16.84 13.76
C ALA A 384 26.43 -17.35 14.33
N LEU A 385 26.42 -17.95 15.52
CA LEU A 385 27.61 -18.51 16.16
C LEU A 385 28.11 -19.80 15.48
N GLU A 386 27.20 -20.69 15.07
CA GLU A 386 27.57 -21.90 14.30
C GLU A 386 28.31 -21.57 12.99
N GLN A 387 27.93 -20.48 12.31
CA GLN A 387 28.63 -20.03 11.10
C GLN A 387 30.04 -19.50 11.36
N VAL A 388 30.30 -18.94 12.54
CA VAL A 388 31.65 -18.52 12.93
C VAL A 388 32.52 -19.73 13.21
N ASN A 389 31.95 -20.74 13.88
CA ASN A 389 32.68 -21.96 14.24
C ASN A 389 33.00 -22.84 13.03
N ASN A 390 32.15 -22.88 12.00
CA ASN A 390 32.40 -23.64 10.76
C ASN A 390 33.35 -22.92 9.76
N LYS A 391 33.77 -21.68 10.06
CA LYS A 391 34.73 -20.91 9.25
C LYS A 391 36.13 -20.84 9.87
N LYS A 392 36.29 -21.37 11.09
CA LYS A 392 37.58 -21.69 11.70
C LYS A 392 37.84 -23.16 11.47
#